data_AF-A0A451BSK9-F1
#
_entry.id   AF-A0A451BSK9-F1
#
_cell.length_a   1.000
_cell.length_b   1.000
_cell.length_c   1.000
_cell.angle_alpha   90.00
_cell.angle_beta   90.00
_cell.angle_gamma   90.00
#
_symmetry.space_group_name_H-M   'P 1'
#
loop_
_entity.id
_entity.type
_entity.pdbx_description
1 polymer ?
#
loop_
_entity_poly.entity_id
_entity_poly.type
_entity_poly.pdbx_seq_one_letter_code
_entity_poly.pdbx_strand_id
1 'polypeptide(L)'
;MLTNTGPDHPDQITHIPRSCKSRFCPVCAKIQVDKWVADMNRLFPNCPYFHITFTVPSQFRILLFEKRSLLNAVFSAGARTLLSFLGEQGILPAIPKFFILSVVT
;
A
#
# COMPACT_ATOMS: atom_id res chain seq x y z
N MET A 1 14.41 -14.27 -27.47
CA MET A 1 13.72 -13.45 -28.48
C MET A 1 13.14 -14.41 -29.50
N LEU A 2 11.83 -14.45 -29.68
CA LEU A 2 11.21 -15.30 -30.70
C LEU A 2 11.00 -14.42 -31.93
N THR A 3 11.58 -14.83 -33.06
CA THR A 3 11.37 -14.21 -34.36
C THR A 3 10.22 -14.92 -35.05
N ASN A 4 9.19 -14.20 -35.48
CA ASN A 4 8.11 -14.79 -36.25
C ASN A 4 8.11 -14.13 -37.63
N THR A 5 8.18 -14.95 -38.67
CA THR A 5 8.02 -14.50 -40.07
C THR A 5 6.54 -14.33 -40.34
N GLY A 6 6.11 -13.09 -40.60
CA GLY A 6 4.72 -12.81 -41.00
C GLY A 6 4.39 -13.45 -42.36
N PRO A 7 3.11 -13.74 -42.65
CA PRO A 7 2.72 -14.46 -43.86
C PRO A 7 2.96 -13.66 -45.16
N ASP A 8 3.10 -12.34 -45.09
CA ASP A 8 3.11 -11.47 -46.27
C ASP A 8 4.51 -11.09 -46.79
N HIS A 9 5.58 -11.33 -46.02
CA HIS A 9 6.97 -11.13 -46.45
C HIS A 9 7.93 -12.09 -45.70
N PRO A 10 8.43 -13.16 -46.36
CA PRO A 10 9.24 -14.21 -45.71
C PRO A 10 10.64 -13.74 -45.28
N ASP A 11 11.12 -12.62 -45.81
CA ASP A 11 12.49 -12.14 -45.61
C ASP A 11 12.63 -11.15 -44.43
N GLN A 12 11.50 -10.70 -43.86
CA GLN A 12 11.49 -9.70 -42.81
C GLN A 12 11.38 -10.32 -41.41
N ILE A 13 12.52 -10.37 -40.71
CA ILE A 13 12.58 -10.81 -39.31
C ILE A 13 11.99 -9.73 -38.40
N THR A 14 10.74 -9.91 -38.00
CA THR A 14 10.11 -9.03 -37.00
C THR A 14 10.42 -9.56 -35.60
N HIS A 15 11.18 -8.78 -34.83
CA HIS A 15 11.39 -9.07 -33.41
C HIS A 15 10.14 -8.71 -32.62
N ILE A 16 9.42 -9.73 -32.12
CA ILE A 16 8.23 -9.53 -31.28
C ILE A 16 8.64 -9.70 -29.81
N PRO A 17 8.76 -8.63 -29.02
CA PRO A 17 9.07 -8.75 -27.61
C PRO A 17 7.86 -9.35 -26.88
N ARG A 18 8.00 -10.59 -26.42
CA ARG A 18 7.03 -11.25 -25.54
C ARG A 18 7.51 -11.08 -24.10
N SER A 19 6.75 -10.34 -23.29
CA SER A 19 6.99 -10.33 -21.85
C SER A 19 6.61 -11.68 -21.25
N CYS A 20 7.47 -12.23 -20.38
CA CYS A 20 7.20 -13.51 -19.73
C CYS A 20 6.07 -13.42 -18.69
N LYS A 21 5.67 -12.20 -18.29
CA LYS A 21 4.62 -11.88 -17.30
C LYS A 21 4.78 -12.56 -15.93
N SER A 22 5.92 -13.19 -15.66
CA SER A 22 6.23 -13.85 -14.41
C SER A 22 6.64 -12.84 -13.34
N ARG A 23 6.15 -13.02 -12.12
CA ARG A 23 6.58 -12.25 -10.93
C ARG A 23 8.05 -12.48 -10.56
N PHE A 24 8.64 -13.59 -11.02
CA PHE A 24 10.04 -13.93 -10.76
C PHE A 24 11.00 -13.28 -11.75
N CYS A 25 10.49 -12.73 -12.86
CA CYS A 25 11.31 -11.97 -13.79
C CYS A 25 11.45 -10.53 -13.26
N PRO A 26 12.68 -10.02 -13.05
CA PRO A 26 12.88 -8.68 -12.50
C PRO A 26 12.26 -7.58 -13.36
N VAL A 27 12.29 -7.73 -14.69
CA VAL A 27 11.70 -6.76 -15.63
C VAL A 27 10.17 -6.74 -15.52
N CYS A 28 9.52 -7.91 -15.53
CA CYS A 28 8.06 -7.97 -15.44
C CYS A 28 7.56 -7.60 -14.04
N ALA A 29 8.29 -7.99 -12.99
CA ALA A 29 8.01 -7.62 -11.61
C ALA A 29 8.06 -6.11 -11.42
N LYS A 30 9.10 -5.42 -11.93
CA LYS A 30 9.21 -3.96 -11.84
C LYS A 30 8.02 -3.26 -12.47
N ILE A 31 7.59 -3.69 -13.66
CA ILE A 31 6.41 -3.13 -14.33
C ILE A 31 5.13 -3.30 -13.49
N GLN A 32 4.98 -4.46 -12.83
CA GLN A 32 3.84 -4.70 -11.94
C GLN A 32 3.88 -3.85 -10.68
N VAL A 33 5.07 -3.71 -10.08
CA VAL A 33 5.29 -2.83 -8.92
C VAL A 33 4.98 -1.38 -9.27
N ASP A 34 5.46 -0.89 -10.42
CA ASP A 34 5.22 0.49 -10.86
C ASP A 34 3.74 0.78 -11.09
N LYS A 35 3.02 -0.17 -11.70
CA LYS A 35 1.57 -0.09 -11.85
C LYS A 35 0.88 -0.02 -10.49
N TRP A 36 1.25 -0.91 -9.57
CA TRP A 36 0.70 -0.92 -8.22
C TRP A 36 0.97 0.38 -7.47
N VAL A 37 2.20 0.91 -7.53
CA VAL A 37 2.56 2.20 -6.91
C VAL A 37 1.73 3.34 -7.50
N ALA A 38 1.58 3.39 -8.82
CA ALA A 38 0.75 4.39 -9.48
C ALA A 38 -0.72 4.30 -9.04
N ASP A 39 -1.26 3.09 -8.92
CA ASP A 39 -2.63 2.87 -8.46
C ASP A 39 -2.80 3.25 -6.97
N MET A 40 -1.84 2.93 -6.12
CA MET A 40 -1.86 3.35 -4.70
C MET A 40 -1.75 4.86 -4.57
N ASN A 41 -0.87 5.51 -5.34
CA ASN A 41 -0.72 6.97 -5.31
C ASN A 41 -2.02 7.70 -5.71
N ARG A 42 -2.87 7.11 -6.55
CA ARG A 42 -4.19 7.67 -6.89
C ARG A 42 -5.19 7.62 -5.73
N LEU A 43 -5.00 6.74 -4.74
CA LEU A 43 -5.86 6.65 -3.57
C LEU A 43 -5.55 7.74 -2.53
N PHE A 44 -4.32 8.29 -2.56
CA PHE A 44 -3.94 9.35 -1.65
C PHE A 44 -4.38 10.72 -2.19
N PRO A 45 -4.90 11.61 -1.32
CA PRO A 45 -5.19 12.98 -1.72
C PRO A 45 -3.89 13.71 -2.10
N ASN A 46 -3.97 14.61 -3.08
CA ASN A 46 -2.84 15.43 -3.52
C ASN A 46 -2.60 16.61 -2.54
N CYS A 47 -2.35 16.30 -1.27
CA CYS A 47 -2.02 17.26 -0.23
C CYS A 47 -0.91 16.72 0.68
N PRO A 48 -0.17 17.60 1.38
CA PRO A 48 0.75 17.16 2.42
C PRO A 48 -0.01 16.36 3.49
N TYR A 49 0.48 15.17 3.82
CA TYR A 49 -0.10 14.30 4.84
C TYR A 49 0.97 13.87 5.85
N PHE A 50 0.53 13.60 7.07
CA PHE A 50 1.37 13.06 8.13
C PHE A 50 0.92 11.65 8.48
N HIS A 51 1.88 10.73 8.59
CA HIS A 51 1.62 9.38 9.07
C HIS A 51 1.93 9.30 10.57
N ILE A 52 0.93 8.89 11.36
CA ILE A 52 1.05 8.77 12.81
C ILE A 52 0.93 7.28 13.17
N THR A 53 1.94 6.77 13.86
CA THR A 53 2.03 5.38 14.30
C THR A 53 1.90 5.31 15.82
N PHE A 54 0.97 4.47 16.30
CA PHE A 54 0.85 4.13 17.71
C PHE A 54 1.53 2.78 17.97
N THR A 55 2.51 2.78 18.85
CA THR A 55 3.23 1.55 19.25
C THR A 55 2.60 0.96 20.50
N VAL A 56 2.32 -0.34 20.46
CA VAL A 56 1.83 -1.07 21.63
C VAL A 56 3.02 -1.65 22.42
N PRO A 57 3.04 -1.50 23.77
CA PRO A 57 4.07 -2.10 24.61
C PRO A 57 4.17 -3.62 24.42
N SER A 58 5.37 -4.17 24.58
CA SER A 58 5.67 -5.58 24.28
C SER A 58 4.82 -6.57 25.08
N GLN A 59 4.48 -6.22 26.32
CA GLN A 59 3.68 -7.04 27.23
C GLN A 59 2.29 -7.34 26.68
N PHE A 60 1.72 -6.42 25.89
CA PHE A 60 0.38 -6.58 25.32
C PHE A 60 0.37 -7.29 23.97
N ARG A 61 1.53 -7.51 23.33
CA ARG A 61 1.59 -8.11 21.99
C ARG A 61 1.07 -9.54 21.97
N ILE A 62 1.42 -10.35 22.97
CA ILE A 62 0.95 -11.73 23.12
C ILE A 62 -0.58 -11.74 23.30
N LEU A 63 -1.09 -10.88 24.19
CA LEU A 63 -2.53 -10.77 24.43
C LEU A 63 -3.30 -10.37 23.15
N LEU A 64 -2.80 -9.39 22.39
CA LEU A 64 -3.42 -8.97 21.13
C LEU A 64 -3.34 -10.04 20.03
N PHE A 65 -2.27 -10.85 20.05
CA PHE A 65 -2.12 -11.96 19.12
C PHE A 65 -3.16 -13.06 19.38
N GLU A 66 -3.35 -13.44 20.65
CA GLU A 66 -4.34 -14.44 21.07
C GLU A 66 -5.79 -13.93 20.98
N LYS A 67 -6.01 -12.67 21.34
CA LYS A 67 -7.33 -12.03 21.38
C LYS A 67 -7.41 -10.88 20.40
N ARG A 68 -7.50 -11.22 19.12
CA ARG A 68 -7.60 -10.26 18.00
C ARG A 68 -8.76 -9.25 18.13
N SER A 69 -9.84 -9.60 18.82
CA SER A 69 -10.97 -8.69 19.08
C SER A 69 -10.57 -7.43 19.84
N LEU A 70 -9.51 -7.49 20.67
CA LEU A 70 -9.00 -6.35 21.42
C LEU A 70 -8.32 -5.29 20.55
N LEU A 71 -7.89 -5.64 19.34
CA LEU A 71 -7.31 -4.67 18.40
C LEU A 71 -8.27 -3.52 18.14
N ASN A 72 -9.58 -3.79 18.00
CA ASN A 72 -10.59 -2.76 17.81
C ASN A 72 -10.60 -1.73 18.95
N ALA A 73 -10.38 -2.17 20.20
CA ALA A 73 -10.28 -1.28 21.35
C ALA A 73 -9.01 -0.40 21.28
N VAL A 74 -7.87 -0.98 20.88
CA VAL A 74 -6.61 -0.23 20.71
C VAL A 74 -6.74 0.80 19.58
N PHE A 75 -7.31 0.42 18.43
CA PHE A 75 -7.60 1.34 17.34
C PHE A 75 -8.54 2.47 17.77
N SER A 76 -9.62 2.14 18.49
CA SER A 76 -10.58 3.12 19.00
C SER A 76 -9.93 4.09 20.00
N ALA A 77 -9.06 3.59 20.88
CA ALA A 77 -8.33 4.41 21.83
C ALA A 77 -7.38 5.37 21.12
N GLY A 78 -6.55 4.88 20.18
CA GLY A 78 -5.64 5.73 19.40
C GLY A 78 -6.37 6.81 18.59
N ALA A 79 -7.49 6.45 17.96
CA ALA A 79 -8.32 7.42 17.25
C ALA A 79 -8.88 8.50 18.19
N ARG A 80 -9.41 8.12 19.37
CA ARG A 80 -9.92 9.07 20.36
C ARG A 80 -8.84 10.01 20.88
N THR A 81 -7.66 9.48 21.22
CA THR A 81 -6.52 10.29 21.68
C THR A 81 -6.14 11.34 20.64
N LEU A 82 -6.08 10.94 19.37
CA LEU A 82 -5.74 11.87 18.31
C LEU A 82 -6.83 12.92 18.08
N LEU A 83 -8.10 12.53 18.06
CA LEU A 83 -9.21 13.48 17.89
C LEU A 83 -9.24 14.50 19.04
N SER A 84 -9.00 14.05 20.28
CA SER A 84 -8.89 14.95 21.45
C SER A 84 -7.75 15.94 21.27
N PHE A 85 -6.57 15.43 20.91
CA PHE A 85 -5.38 16.26 20.69
C PHE A 85 -5.60 17.30 19.58
N LEU A 86 -6.17 16.91 18.44
CA LEU A 86 -6.46 17.82 17.34
C LEU A 86 -7.54 18.86 17.71
N GLY A 87 -8.53 18.44 18.51
CA GLY A 87 -9.55 19.34 19.04
C GLY A 87 -8.96 20.44 19.94
N GLU A 88 -7.99 20.09 20.80
CA GLU A 88 -7.26 21.07 21.63
C GLU A 88 -6.42 22.04 20.79
N GLN A 89 -5.88 21.60 19.65
CA GLN A 89 -5.11 22.43 18.74
C GLN A 89 -5.98 23.25 17.76
N GLY A 90 -7.31 23.07 17.78
CA GLY A 90 -8.24 23.75 16.86
C GLY A 90 -8.13 23.29 15.40
N ILE A 91 -7.56 22.10 15.15
CA ILE A 91 -7.38 21.55 13.80
C ILE A 91 -8.53 20.59 13.49
N LEU A 92 -9.27 20.86 12.40
CA LEU A 92 -10.34 19.97 11.94
C LEU A 92 -9.78 18.87 11.01
N PRO A 93 -9.87 17.58 11.38
CA PRO A 93 -9.41 16.49 10.51
C PRO A 93 -10.36 16.33 9.32
N ALA A 94 -9.86 16.56 8.10
CA ALA A 94 -10.65 16.50 6.88
C ALA A 94 -11.14 15.07 6.52
N ILE A 95 -10.40 14.02 6.91
CA ILE A 95 -10.79 12.62 6.65
C ILE A 95 -10.38 11.76 7.85
N PRO A 96 -11.24 11.59 8.88
CA PRO A 96 -10.92 10.73 10.03
C PRO A 96 -10.87 9.23 9.67
N LYS A 97 -11.36 8.84 8.48
CA LYS A 97 -11.48 7.43 8.05
C LYS A 97 -10.30 6.90 7.24
N PHE A 98 -9.43 7.75 6.70
CA PHE A 98 -8.21 7.32 6.01
C PHE A 98 -7.04 7.32 7.01
N PHE A 99 -7.29 6.77 8.19
CA PHE A 99 -6.27 6.60 9.20
C PHE A 99 -5.54 5.29 8.91
N ILE A 100 -4.38 5.37 8.28
CA ILE A 100 -3.46 4.22 8.20
C ILE A 100 -2.83 4.06 9.59
N LEU A 101 -3.62 3.65 10.59
CA LEU A 101 -3.10 3.29 11.90
C LEU A 101 -2.34 1.99 11.70
N SER A 102 -1.04 2.10 11.43
CA SER A 102 -0.17 0.94 11.42
C SER A 102 0.12 0.63 12.89
N VAL A 103 -0.61 -0.30 13.49
CA VAL A 103 -0.18 -0.85 14.79
C VAL A 103 1.08 -1.64 14.49
N VAL A 104 2.24 -1.04 14.76
CA VAL A 104 3.50 -1.77 14.74
C VAL A 104 3.45 -2.73 15.92
N THR A 105 3.21 -4.00 15.58
CA THR A 105 3.23 -5.14 16.50
C THR A 105 4.64 -5.65 16.74
#